data_AF-A0A6V7Y8U4-F1
#
_entry.id   AF-A0A6V7Y8U4-F1
#
_cell.length_a   1.000
_cell.length_b   1.000
_cell.length_c   1.000
_cell.angle_alpha   90.00
_cell.angle_beta   90.00
_cell.angle_gamma   90.00
#
_symmetry.space_group_name_H-M   'P 1'
#
loop_
_entity.id
_entity.type
_entity.pdbx_description
1 polymer ?
#
loop_
_entity_poly.entity_id
_entity_poly.type
_entity_poly.pdbx_seq_one_letter_code
_entity_poly.pdbx_strand_id
1 'polypeptide(L)'
;MIGNTFINNMRISINGREIFNSNSLYAYKTYFSHELSYSLGAKSSHLNSAGYYYDSGVSQESGASFNSRKNLFVNSRTAQFISKLDADLFNQPQYLVNHCVVDIEILPNEPKFILIAPLPVGAQPTRYIFEVISCKLYVKKLDLMDGLALDIARRLDVKPARYAIRKTMMKPLFISQGRYEFHANLFMDQIPRRITLGLVANSDYVGTQERSPFNFQPFRVREISIIANGRSFPQSPYDFDYGSNRYVRAFHDMNDAIGFSGTPDNNGITYQQYGRTHCIYVFNLTNSGEDNGGTFDLIKNGSTAVNIKFSQAVPEGGVMLIVMGETDALIMLDKNRSITSDTTI
;
A
#
# COMPACT_ATOMS: atom_id res chain seq x y z
N MET A 1 -4.70 8.39 7.31
CA MET A 1 -3.27 8.47 7.70
C MET A 1 -2.62 9.65 7.00
N ILE A 2 -2.94 10.87 7.43
CA ILE A 2 -2.54 12.10 6.73
C ILE A 2 -1.01 12.21 6.60
N GLY A 3 -0.27 11.78 7.63
CA GLY A 3 1.20 11.85 7.67
C GLY A 3 1.92 11.01 6.61
N ASN A 4 1.27 10.02 6.00
CA ASN A 4 1.84 9.25 4.89
C ASN A 4 1.12 9.51 3.56
N THR A 5 -0.21 9.67 3.57
CA THR A 5 -1.00 9.77 2.34
C THR A 5 -0.89 11.13 1.64
N PHE A 6 -0.30 12.14 2.29
CA PHE A 6 0.04 13.39 1.62
C PHE A 6 1.12 13.21 0.55
N ILE A 7 1.90 12.12 0.60
CA ILE A 7 2.97 11.83 -0.36
C ILE A 7 2.38 11.12 -1.58
N ASN A 8 2.57 11.71 -2.75
CA ASN A 8 2.23 11.12 -4.05
C ASN A 8 3.30 10.12 -4.47
N ASN A 9 4.53 10.61 -4.57
CA ASN A 9 5.68 9.81 -4.96
C ASN A 9 6.81 9.95 -3.94
N MET A 10 7.47 8.83 -3.67
CA MET A 10 8.70 8.76 -2.92
C MET A 10 9.73 7.98 -3.72
N ARG A 11 10.91 8.57 -3.87
CA ARG A 11 12.06 7.96 -4.49
C ARG A 11 13.20 7.91 -3.49
N ILE A 12 13.84 6.76 -3.38
CA ILE A 12 15.00 6.58 -2.50
C ILE A 12 16.15 6.07 -3.33
N SER A 13 17.28 6.76 -3.22
CA SER A 13 18.54 6.35 -3.80
C SER A 13 19.56 6.19 -2.70
N ILE A 14 20.46 5.23 -2.88
CA ILE A 14 21.64 5.11 -2.03
C ILE A 14 22.87 5.14 -2.93
N ASN A 15 23.80 6.04 -2.65
CA ASN A 15 25.00 6.29 -3.45
C ASN A 15 24.67 6.48 -4.95
N GLY A 16 23.62 7.25 -5.24
CA GLY A 16 23.18 7.55 -6.60
C GLY A 16 22.41 6.44 -7.33
N ARG A 17 22.30 5.22 -6.77
CA ARG A 17 21.48 4.14 -7.33
C ARG A 17 20.10 4.13 -6.69
N GLU A 18 19.06 4.25 -7.50
CA GLU A 18 17.67 4.12 -7.06
C GLU A 18 17.40 2.70 -6.57
N ILE A 19 16.83 2.61 -5.36
CA ILE A 19 16.45 1.33 -4.73
C ILE A 19 14.94 1.21 -4.50
N PHE A 20 14.23 2.34 -4.49
CA PHE A 20 12.80 2.38 -4.26
C PHE A 20 12.17 3.54 -5.02
N ASN A 21 11.05 3.26 -5.67
CA ASN A 21 10.20 4.26 -6.31
C ASN A 21 8.76 3.79 -6.25
N SER A 22 7.90 4.63 -5.67
CA SER A 22 6.48 4.31 -5.52
C SER A 22 5.65 4.55 -6.78
N ASN A 23 6.23 5.12 -7.85
CA ASN A 23 5.56 5.41 -9.12
C ASN A 23 4.24 6.18 -8.96
N SER A 24 4.25 7.23 -8.14
CA SER A 24 3.08 8.07 -7.85
C SER A 24 1.91 7.37 -7.14
N LEU A 25 2.17 6.19 -6.56
CA LEU A 25 1.20 5.39 -5.83
C LEU A 25 1.57 5.19 -4.35
N TYR A 26 2.42 6.06 -3.80
CA TYR A 26 2.86 5.93 -2.41
C TYR A 26 1.68 5.96 -1.42
N ALA A 27 0.74 6.89 -1.64
CA ALA A 27 -0.45 7.00 -0.81
C ALA A 27 -1.31 5.73 -0.83
N TYR A 28 -1.42 5.04 -1.96
CA TYR A 28 -2.15 3.77 -2.07
C TYR A 28 -1.38 2.61 -1.44
N LYS A 29 -0.06 2.53 -1.68
CA LYS A 29 0.82 1.54 -1.07
C LYS A 29 0.71 1.61 0.45
N THR A 30 0.93 2.79 1.00
CA THR A 30 0.93 2.99 2.46
C THR A 30 -0.46 2.77 3.04
N TYR A 31 -1.53 3.11 2.30
CA TYR A 31 -2.89 2.81 2.72
C TYR A 31 -3.10 1.30 2.83
N PHE A 32 -2.77 0.51 1.79
CA PHE A 32 -2.90 -0.95 1.85
C PHE A 32 -2.07 -1.56 2.97
N SER A 33 -0.80 -1.18 3.11
CA SER A 33 0.06 -1.70 4.17
C SER A 33 -0.50 -1.39 5.57
N HIS A 34 -0.97 -0.16 5.80
CA HIS A 34 -1.48 0.19 7.14
C HIS A 34 -2.88 -0.34 7.42
N GLU A 35 -3.76 -0.32 6.42
CA GLU A 35 -5.13 -0.80 6.53
C GLU A 35 -5.17 -2.32 6.70
N LEU A 36 -4.26 -3.06 6.07
CA LEU A 36 -4.26 -4.52 6.14
C LEU A 36 -3.33 -5.09 7.21
N SER A 37 -2.24 -4.45 7.61
CA SER A 37 -1.24 -5.07 8.49
C SER A 37 -1.29 -4.65 9.95
N TYR A 38 -1.90 -3.51 10.30
CA TYR A 38 -1.99 -3.09 11.70
C TYR A 38 -3.26 -3.56 12.37
N SER A 39 -3.09 -3.98 13.63
CA SER A 39 -4.20 -4.37 14.48
C SER A 39 -5.16 -3.22 14.76
N LEU A 40 -6.41 -3.55 15.10
CA LEU A 40 -7.37 -2.56 15.59
C LEU A 40 -6.83 -1.75 16.80
N GLY A 41 -6.07 -2.41 17.68
CA GLY A 41 -5.43 -1.76 18.82
C GLY A 41 -4.40 -0.71 18.39
N ALA A 42 -3.58 -1.00 17.40
CA ALA A 42 -2.62 -0.04 16.83
C ALA A 42 -3.32 1.12 16.12
N LYS A 43 -4.33 0.80 15.29
CA LYS A 43 -5.18 1.76 14.56
C LYS A 43 -5.96 2.71 15.46
N SER A 44 -6.27 2.27 16.67
CA SER A 44 -6.99 3.08 17.68
C SER A 44 -6.07 3.76 18.69
N SER A 45 -4.74 3.60 18.56
CA SER A 45 -3.76 4.15 19.50
C SER A 45 -2.66 4.95 18.79
N HIS A 46 -1.47 4.39 18.62
CA HIS A 46 -0.29 5.13 18.18
C HIS A 46 -0.36 5.56 16.72
N LEU A 47 -1.17 4.92 15.86
CA LEU A 47 -1.36 5.39 14.48
C LEU A 47 -2.10 6.75 14.40
N ASN A 48 -2.68 7.23 15.50
CA ASN A 48 -3.21 8.59 15.59
C ASN A 48 -2.10 9.64 15.38
N SER A 49 -0.85 9.32 15.76
CA SER A 49 0.31 10.19 15.51
C SER A 49 0.59 10.39 14.01
N ALA A 50 0.19 9.44 13.17
CA ALA A 50 0.24 9.53 11.72
C ALA A 50 -1.06 10.09 11.08
N GLY A 51 -2.00 10.56 11.91
CA GLY A 51 -3.31 11.06 11.46
C GLY A 51 -4.20 9.95 10.89
N TYR A 52 -4.09 8.73 11.42
CA TYR A 52 -5.07 7.67 11.19
C TYR A 52 -6.08 7.68 12.35
N TYR A 53 -7.36 7.55 12.03
CA TYR A 53 -8.43 7.44 13.02
C TYR A 53 -9.34 6.31 12.58
N TYR A 54 -9.45 5.28 13.41
CA TYR A 54 -10.32 4.15 13.15
C TYR A 54 -11.80 4.54 13.27
N ASP A 55 -12.63 3.96 12.41
CA ASP A 55 -14.09 4.01 12.47
C ASP A 55 -14.64 2.74 11.80
N SER A 56 -15.66 2.14 12.40
CA SER A 56 -16.38 0.98 11.84
C SER A 56 -17.46 1.38 10.83
N GLY A 57 -17.67 2.68 10.62
CA GLY A 57 -18.60 3.23 9.65
C GLY A 57 -18.30 2.83 8.20
N VAL A 58 -19.34 2.89 7.37
CA VAL A 58 -19.31 2.50 5.95
C VAL A 58 -19.23 3.71 5.01
N SER A 59 -18.73 4.85 5.50
CA SER A 59 -18.50 6.06 4.71
C SER A 59 -17.13 6.61 5.05
N GLN A 60 -16.40 7.11 4.05
CA GLN A 60 -15.10 7.76 4.23
C GLN A 60 -15.25 9.29 4.43
N GLU A 61 -16.41 9.82 4.07
CA GLU A 61 -16.78 11.23 4.01
C GLU A 61 -17.62 11.67 5.21
N SER A 62 -17.95 10.76 6.12
CA SER A 62 -18.73 11.02 7.33
C SER A 62 -18.30 10.09 8.47
N GLY A 63 -18.90 10.24 9.64
CA GLY A 63 -18.59 9.39 10.80
C GLY A 63 -17.49 9.92 11.72
N ALA A 64 -17.12 9.11 12.70
CA ALA A 64 -16.22 9.50 13.77
C ALA A 64 -14.80 9.73 13.27
N SER A 65 -14.32 8.92 12.32
CA SER A 65 -12.96 9.09 11.78
C SER A 65 -12.84 10.38 10.96
N PHE A 66 -13.84 10.68 10.11
CA PHE A 66 -13.90 11.91 9.34
C PHE A 66 -13.93 13.13 10.25
N ASN A 67 -14.82 13.13 11.26
CA ASN A 67 -14.93 14.22 12.21
C ASN A 67 -13.64 14.43 13.01
N SER A 68 -12.97 13.36 13.42
CA SER A 68 -11.69 13.43 14.13
C SER A 68 -10.61 14.11 13.27
N ARG A 69 -10.48 13.72 12.00
CA ARG A 69 -9.55 14.36 11.05
C ARG A 69 -9.91 15.81 10.78
N LYS A 70 -11.20 16.10 10.54
CA LYS A 70 -11.71 17.46 10.32
C LYS A 70 -11.37 18.38 11.49
N ASN A 71 -11.60 17.92 12.72
CA ASN A 71 -11.40 18.71 13.93
C ASN A 71 -9.95 19.16 14.15
N LEU A 72 -8.96 18.46 13.58
CA LEU A 72 -7.55 18.89 13.62
C LEU A 72 -7.31 20.22 12.90
N PHE A 73 -8.13 20.54 11.90
CA PHE A 73 -7.92 21.69 11.00
C PHE A 73 -9.04 22.75 11.08
N VAL A 74 -10.02 22.56 11.98
CA VAL A 74 -11.10 23.55 12.19
C VAL A 74 -10.49 24.93 12.50
N ASN A 75 -11.05 25.97 11.89
CA ASN A 75 -10.54 27.34 11.95
C ASN A 75 -9.11 27.51 11.38
N SER A 76 -8.76 26.73 10.36
CA SER A 76 -7.46 26.76 9.68
C SER A 76 -6.27 26.51 10.62
N ARG A 77 -6.48 25.67 11.64
CA ARG A 77 -5.41 25.26 12.55
C ARG A 77 -4.44 24.33 11.84
N THR A 78 -3.18 24.40 12.28
CA THR A 78 -2.12 23.50 11.82
C THR A 78 -2.10 22.24 12.67
N ALA A 79 -1.89 21.08 12.04
CA ALA A 79 -1.70 19.81 12.73
C ALA A 79 -0.28 19.27 12.48
N GLN A 80 0.23 18.47 13.43
CA GLN A 80 1.52 17.81 13.31
C GLN A 80 1.32 16.31 13.23
N PHE A 81 2.12 15.66 12.38
CA PHE A 81 2.10 14.22 12.20
C PHE A 81 3.51 13.67 12.22
N ILE A 82 3.65 12.44 12.71
CA ILE A 82 4.86 11.65 12.59
C ILE A 82 4.48 10.25 12.13
N SER A 83 5.18 9.75 11.12
CA SER A 83 4.97 8.42 10.58
C SER A 83 6.30 7.86 10.09
N LYS A 84 6.39 6.53 10.11
CA LYS A 84 7.49 5.83 9.47
C LYS A 84 7.31 5.92 7.95
N LEU A 85 8.38 6.26 7.24
CA LEU A 85 8.40 6.18 5.78
C LEU A 85 8.26 4.72 5.36
N ASP A 86 7.24 4.45 4.57
CA ASP A 86 6.91 3.12 4.08
C ASP A 86 7.66 2.85 2.78
N ALA A 87 8.96 2.57 2.93
CA ALA A 87 9.82 2.11 1.86
C ALA A 87 10.45 0.76 2.22
N ASP A 88 10.65 -0.08 1.21
CA ASP A 88 10.99 -1.50 1.39
C ASP A 88 12.24 -1.71 2.26
N LEU A 89 13.30 -0.90 2.06
CA LEU A 89 14.53 -0.96 2.85
C LEU A 89 14.34 -0.54 4.32
N PHE A 90 13.36 0.31 4.62
CA PHE A 90 13.10 0.76 5.98
C PHE A 90 12.25 -0.24 6.77
N ASN A 91 11.69 -1.24 6.09
CA ASN A 91 10.87 -2.29 6.69
C ASN A 91 11.66 -3.54 7.11
N GLN A 92 12.94 -3.66 6.74
CA GLN A 92 13.81 -4.73 7.23
C GLN A 92 14.47 -4.37 8.59
N PRO A 93 14.81 -5.35 9.44
CA PRO A 93 15.20 -5.11 10.84
C PRO A 93 16.67 -4.70 11.05
N GLN A 94 17.53 -4.82 10.03
CA GLN A 94 18.96 -4.53 10.14
C GLN A 94 19.28 -3.05 9.93
N TYR A 95 20.38 -2.58 10.51
CA TYR A 95 20.86 -1.22 10.29
C TYR A 95 21.71 -1.14 9.01
N LEU A 96 21.58 -0.02 8.29
CA LEU A 96 22.40 0.25 7.11
C LEU A 96 23.87 0.42 7.52
N VAL A 97 24.80 -0.13 6.72
CA VAL A 97 26.23 0.07 6.92
C VAL A 97 26.61 1.56 6.77
N ASN A 98 27.68 1.97 7.45
CA ASN A 98 28.18 3.35 7.43
C ASN A 98 28.65 3.78 6.02
N HIS A 99 28.81 5.10 5.83
CA HIS A 99 29.28 5.70 4.56
C HIS A 99 28.35 5.46 3.35
N CYS A 100 27.06 5.26 3.60
CA CYS A 100 26.02 5.32 2.58
C CYS A 100 25.39 6.71 2.56
N VAL A 101 25.40 7.37 1.40
CA VAL A 101 24.60 8.57 1.14
C VAL A 101 23.20 8.11 0.77
N VAL A 102 22.19 8.51 1.55
CA VAL A 102 20.78 8.16 1.32
C VAL A 102 20.04 9.41 0.91
N ASP A 103 19.58 9.45 -0.33
CA ASP A 103 18.78 10.53 -0.89
C ASP A 103 17.30 10.12 -0.88
N ILE A 104 16.45 10.92 -0.24
CA ILE A 104 15.01 10.70 -0.17
C ILE A 104 14.33 11.90 -0.82
N GLU A 105 13.67 11.65 -1.94
CA GLU A 105 12.87 12.64 -2.66
C GLU A 105 11.38 12.36 -2.39
N ILE A 106 10.65 13.39 -1.96
CA ILE A 106 9.22 13.33 -1.62
C ILE A 106 8.48 14.34 -2.49
N LEU A 107 7.52 13.85 -3.26
CA LEU A 107 6.58 14.67 -4.02
C LEU A 107 5.20 14.58 -3.37
N PRO A 108 4.60 15.70 -2.94
CA PRO A 108 3.27 15.71 -2.33
C PRO A 108 2.16 15.52 -3.35
N ASN A 109 1.00 15.03 -2.88
CA ASN A 109 -0.24 14.97 -3.64
C ASN A 109 -0.86 16.36 -3.83
N GLU A 110 -1.66 16.49 -4.89
CA GLU A 110 -2.45 17.69 -5.10
C GLU A 110 -3.53 17.85 -4.01
N PRO A 111 -3.91 19.09 -3.66
CA PRO A 111 -4.93 19.34 -2.64
C PRO A 111 -6.28 18.62 -2.89
N LYS A 112 -6.67 18.44 -4.16
CA LYS A 112 -7.91 17.74 -4.55
C LYS A 112 -7.91 16.24 -4.23
N PHE A 113 -6.74 15.64 -4.02
CA PHE A 113 -6.60 14.25 -3.59
C PHE A 113 -6.59 14.13 -2.06
N ILE A 114 -6.01 15.13 -1.38
CA ILE A 114 -5.80 15.12 0.07
C ILE A 114 -7.05 15.60 0.83
N LEU A 115 -7.76 16.59 0.30
CA LEU A 115 -8.83 17.29 0.99
C LEU A 115 -10.20 16.80 0.57
N ILE A 116 -11.05 16.54 1.57
CA ILE A 116 -12.50 16.43 1.40
C ILE A 116 -13.11 17.74 1.87
N ALA A 117 -13.70 18.49 0.95
CA ALA A 117 -14.30 19.79 1.15
C ALA A 117 -15.67 19.89 0.46
N PRO A 118 -16.58 20.74 0.97
CA PRO A 118 -17.84 21.02 0.28
C PRO A 118 -17.58 21.61 -1.10
N LEU A 119 -18.45 21.29 -2.07
CA LEU A 119 -18.41 21.97 -3.36
C LEU A 119 -18.58 23.49 -3.16
N PRO A 120 -17.90 24.30 -3.98
CA PRO A 120 -18.08 25.73 -3.90
C PRO A 120 -19.52 26.12 -4.26
N VAL A 121 -20.21 26.81 -3.35
CA VAL A 121 -21.56 27.33 -3.58
C VAL A 121 -21.50 28.86 -3.67
N GLY A 122 -22.04 29.43 -4.75
CA GLY A 122 -22.14 30.89 -4.95
C GLY A 122 -21.07 31.50 -5.86
N ALA A 123 -21.12 32.84 -6.01
CA ALA A 123 -20.31 33.59 -6.95
C ALA A 123 -18.84 33.78 -6.54
N GLN A 124 -18.50 33.49 -5.27
CA GLN A 124 -17.12 33.55 -4.73
C GLN A 124 -16.81 32.20 -4.09
N PRO A 125 -16.27 31.24 -4.86
CA PRO A 125 -16.02 29.89 -4.36
C PRO A 125 -14.92 29.91 -3.28
N THR A 126 -15.23 29.41 -2.08
CA THR A 126 -14.22 29.20 -1.04
C THR A 126 -13.19 28.17 -1.51
N ARG A 127 -11.94 28.60 -1.66
CA ARG A 127 -10.84 27.72 -2.06
C ARG A 127 -10.15 27.15 -0.83
N TYR A 128 -10.21 25.83 -0.67
CA TYR A 128 -9.43 25.12 0.34
C TYR A 128 -8.05 24.77 -0.20
N ILE A 129 -7.02 24.96 0.62
CA ILE A 129 -5.62 24.67 0.28
C ILE A 129 -5.01 23.72 1.31
N PHE A 130 -4.11 22.88 0.84
CA PHE A 130 -3.25 22.04 1.68
C PHE A 130 -1.82 22.57 1.55
N GLU A 131 -1.17 22.82 2.68
CA GLU A 131 0.19 23.37 2.72
C GLU A 131 1.03 22.59 3.75
N VAL A 132 2.24 22.22 3.33
CA VAL A 132 3.24 21.60 4.21
C VAL A 132 4.14 22.70 4.76
N ILE A 133 3.93 23.07 6.02
CA ILE A 133 4.64 24.19 6.67
C ILE A 133 6.09 23.82 7.03
N SER A 134 6.31 22.59 7.50
CA SER A 134 7.62 22.11 7.92
C SER A 134 7.69 20.59 7.79
N CYS A 135 8.78 20.08 7.25
CA CYS A 135 9.07 18.65 7.19
C CYS A 135 10.39 18.37 7.91
N LYS A 136 10.40 17.37 8.80
CA LYS A 136 11.58 16.95 9.57
C LYS A 136 11.78 15.44 9.41
N LEU A 137 13.01 15.02 9.13
CA LEU A 137 13.39 13.62 9.06
C LEU A 137 14.16 13.24 10.33
N TYR A 138 13.63 12.28 11.08
CA TYR A 138 14.31 11.71 12.25
C TYR A 138 14.96 10.38 11.86
N VAL A 139 16.28 10.28 12.03
CA VAL A 139 17.05 9.09 11.66
C VAL A 139 17.75 8.54 12.91
N LYS A 140 17.56 7.25 13.18
CA LYS A 140 18.29 6.56 14.25
C LYS A 140 19.69 6.18 13.75
N LYS A 141 20.73 6.70 14.42
CA LYS A 141 22.13 6.33 14.19
C LYS A 141 22.63 5.51 15.38
N LEU A 142 23.55 4.59 15.12
CA LEU A 142 24.21 3.78 16.14
C LEU A 142 25.70 4.10 16.17
N ASP A 143 26.21 4.37 17.37
CA ASP A 143 27.63 4.47 17.61
C ASP A 143 28.18 3.07 17.94
N LEU A 144 29.22 2.67 17.20
CA LEU A 144 29.82 1.34 17.32
C LEU A 144 31.15 1.44 18.07
N MET A 145 31.49 0.41 18.83
CA MET A 145 32.85 0.26 19.38
C MET A 145 33.84 -0.01 18.24
N ASP A 146 35.05 0.54 18.33
CA ASP A 146 36.07 0.45 17.27
C ASP A 146 36.36 -0.99 16.81
N GLY A 147 36.41 -1.94 17.75
CA GLY A 147 36.62 -3.35 17.44
C GLY A 147 35.52 -3.95 16.56
N LEU A 148 34.26 -3.58 16.80
CA LEU A 148 33.12 -4.02 16.00
C LEU A 148 33.11 -3.34 14.63
N ALA A 149 33.42 -2.04 14.58
CA ALA A 149 33.53 -1.31 13.32
C ALA A 149 34.61 -1.92 12.41
N LEU A 150 35.77 -2.27 12.98
CA LEU A 150 36.85 -2.94 12.27
C LEU A 150 36.47 -4.35 11.81
N ASP A 151 35.76 -5.12 12.63
CA ASP A 151 35.27 -6.45 12.25
C ASP A 151 34.27 -6.38 11.08
N ILE A 152 33.32 -5.43 11.12
CA ILE A 152 32.37 -5.19 10.02
C ILE A 152 33.14 -4.81 8.73
N ALA A 153 34.14 -3.93 8.83
CA ALA A 153 34.96 -3.54 7.68
C ALA A 153 35.70 -4.75 7.06
N ARG A 154 36.35 -5.59 7.88
CA ARG A 154 37.01 -6.82 7.41
C ARG A 154 36.03 -7.81 6.80
N ARG A 155 34.82 -7.94 7.34
CA ARG A 155 33.79 -8.82 6.76
C ARG A 155 33.33 -8.32 5.39
N LEU A 156 33.21 -7.01 5.20
CA LEU A 156 32.84 -6.40 3.92
C LEU A 156 33.87 -6.63 2.81
N ASP A 157 35.14 -6.84 3.16
CA ASP A 157 36.18 -7.24 2.19
C ASP A 157 35.96 -8.64 1.62
N VAL A 158 35.30 -9.53 2.37
CA VAL A 158 35.07 -10.93 1.98
C VAL A 158 33.66 -11.16 1.46
N LYS A 159 32.65 -10.52 2.07
CA LYS A 159 31.23 -10.71 1.74
C LYS A 159 30.47 -9.38 1.82
N PRO A 160 29.60 -9.07 0.84
CA PRO A 160 28.77 -7.88 0.92
C PRO A 160 27.77 -7.97 2.09
N ALA A 161 27.39 -6.82 2.64
CA ALA A 161 26.24 -6.73 3.53
C ALA A 161 24.97 -7.08 2.76
N ARG A 162 24.08 -7.84 3.38
CA ARG A 162 22.89 -8.41 2.74
C ARG A 162 21.64 -7.99 3.50
N TYR A 163 20.77 -7.26 2.83
CA TYR A 163 19.50 -6.77 3.34
C TYR A 163 18.37 -7.49 2.62
N ALA A 164 17.75 -8.46 3.30
CA ALA A 164 16.53 -9.08 2.81
C ALA A 164 15.38 -8.09 2.97
N ILE A 165 14.70 -7.79 1.87
CA ILE A 165 13.58 -6.85 1.84
C ILE A 165 12.38 -7.51 1.18
N ARG A 166 11.19 -7.06 1.59
CA ARG A 166 9.97 -7.33 0.84
C ARG A 166 9.75 -6.15 -0.10
N LYS A 167 10.06 -6.36 -1.37
CA LYS A 167 9.93 -5.36 -2.42
C LYS A 167 8.46 -5.20 -2.80
N THR A 168 8.00 -3.96 -2.84
CA THR A 168 6.61 -3.66 -3.18
C THR A 168 6.53 -3.05 -4.58
N MET A 169 5.69 -3.62 -5.43
CA MET A 169 5.47 -3.16 -6.80
C MET A 169 4.04 -2.66 -6.96
N MET A 170 3.89 -1.38 -7.24
CA MET A 170 2.59 -0.74 -7.44
C MET A 170 2.29 -0.59 -8.93
N LYS A 171 1.05 -0.91 -9.33
CA LYS A 171 0.59 -0.73 -10.72
C LYS A 171 -0.86 -0.25 -10.75
N PRO A 172 -1.17 0.87 -11.44
CA PRO A 172 -2.54 1.29 -11.70
C PRO A 172 -3.00 0.77 -13.07
N LEU A 173 -4.24 0.31 -13.17
CA LEU A 173 -4.84 -0.16 -14.42
C LEU A 173 -6.23 0.45 -14.60
N PHE A 174 -6.44 1.17 -15.71
CA PHE A 174 -7.74 1.77 -16.03
C PHE A 174 -8.68 0.76 -16.69
N ILE A 175 -9.91 0.68 -16.20
CA ILE A 175 -10.99 -0.13 -16.76
C ILE A 175 -12.05 0.82 -17.30
N SER A 176 -12.27 0.81 -18.60
CA SER A 176 -13.22 1.71 -19.27
C SER A 176 -14.66 1.39 -18.89
N GLN A 177 -15.51 2.43 -18.85
CA GLN A 177 -16.96 2.29 -18.69
C GLN A 177 -17.58 1.32 -19.71
N GLY A 178 -18.71 0.71 -19.36
CA GLY A 178 -19.43 -0.19 -20.26
C GLY A 178 -18.90 -1.63 -20.33
N ARG A 179 -17.72 -1.91 -19.77
CA ARG A 179 -17.13 -3.26 -19.78
C ARG A 179 -17.85 -4.17 -18.77
N TYR A 180 -18.00 -5.44 -19.16
CA TYR A 180 -18.44 -6.53 -18.28
C TYR A 180 -17.28 -7.45 -17.88
N GLU A 181 -16.17 -7.39 -18.60
CA GLU A 181 -14.98 -8.20 -18.34
C GLU A 181 -13.71 -7.35 -18.50
N PHE A 182 -12.70 -7.68 -17.71
CA PHE A 182 -11.39 -7.05 -17.78
C PHE A 182 -10.30 -8.10 -17.57
N HIS A 183 -9.34 -8.13 -18.50
CA HIS A 183 -8.15 -8.96 -18.43
C HIS A 183 -6.92 -8.10 -18.65
N ALA A 184 -5.91 -8.24 -17.80
CA ALA A 184 -4.65 -7.52 -17.95
C ALA A 184 -3.49 -8.25 -17.29
N ASN A 185 -2.30 -8.13 -17.88
CA ASN A 185 -1.06 -8.59 -17.25
C ASN A 185 -0.65 -7.63 -16.13
N LEU A 186 -0.29 -8.17 -14.98
CA LEU A 186 0.12 -7.44 -13.79
C LEU A 186 1.63 -7.26 -13.75
N PHE A 187 2.35 -8.34 -13.44
CA PHE A 187 3.81 -8.37 -13.32
C PHE A 187 4.39 -9.37 -14.30
N MET A 188 5.46 -8.96 -14.97
CA MET A 188 6.28 -9.82 -15.84
C MET A 188 7.55 -10.18 -15.08
N ASP A 189 8.19 -11.28 -15.47
CA ASP A 189 9.48 -11.77 -14.97
C ASP A 189 9.47 -12.38 -13.56
N GLN A 190 8.76 -11.80 -12.59
CA GLN A 190 8.66 -12.33 -11.23
C GLN A 190 7.21 -12.48 -10.78
N ILE A 191 6.87 -13.64 -10.22
CA ILE A 191 5.57 -13.89 -9.60
C ILE A 191 5.62 -13.36 -8.16
N PRO A 192 4.77 -12.38 -7.80
CA PRO A 192 4.64 -11.96 -6.42
C PRO A 192 4.20 -13.10 -5.52
N ARG A 193 4.66 -13.09 -4.27
CA ARG A 193 4.14 -13.99 -3.23
C ARG A 193 2.73 -13.61 -2.81
N ARG A 194 2.42 -12.32 -2.88
CA ARG A 194 1.11 -11.77 -2.54
C ARG A 194 0.73 -10.68 -3.51
N ILE A 195 -0.52 -10.68 -3.94
CA ILE A 195 -1.10 -9.62 -4.76
C ILE A 195 -2.32 -9.07 -4.03
N THR A 196 -2.29 -7.78 -3.75
CA THR A 196 -3.41 -7.02 -3.19
C THR A 196 -4.02 -6.16 -4.28
N LEU A 197 -5.33 -6.21 -4.43
CA LEU A 197 -6.10 -5.48 -5.42
C LEU A 197 -7.20 -4.66 -4.74
N GLY A 198 -7.41 -3.44 -5.22
CA GLY A 198 -8.58 -2.64 -4.85
C GLY A 198 -9.05 -1.82 -6.04
N LEU A 199 -10.36 -1.63 -6.16
CA LEU A 199 -10.94 -0.77 -7.19
C LEU A 199 -11.41 0.55 -6.58
N VAL A 200 -11.13 1.65 -7.26
CA VAL A 200 -11.62 2.99 -6.92
C VAL A 200 -12.21 3.66 -8.16
N ALA A 201 -13.09 4.65 -7.98
CA ALA A 201 -13.59 5.41 -9.12
C ALA A 201 -12.42 6.18 -9.76
N ASN A 202 -12.40 6.30 -11.09
CA ASN A 202 -11.32 7.01 -11.77
C ASN A 202 -11.21 8.48 -11.33
N SER A 203 -12.35 9.13 -11.06
CA SER A 203 -12.37 10.50 -10.52
C SER A 203 -11.77 10.60 -9.11
N ASP A 204 -11.94 9.57 -8.28
CA ASP A 204 -11.37 9.51 -6.93
C ASP A 204 -9.87 9.24 -6.99
N TYR A 205 -9.41 8.42 -7.95
CA TYR A 205 -7.98 8.21 -8.24
C TYR A 205 -7.25 9.49 -8.67
N VAL A 206 -7.85 10.26 -9.59
CA VAL A 206 -7.32 11.57 -10.00
C VAL A 206 -7.43 12.60 -8.88
N GLY A 207 -8.40 12.43 -7.98
CA GLY A 207 -8.71 13.29 -6.86
C GLY A 207 -9.93 14.19 -7.14
N THR A 208 -10.86 14.18 -6.20
CA THR A 208 -12.06 15.02 -6.20
C THR A 208 -12.26 15.63 -4.81
N GLN A 209 -12.84 16.82 -4.75
CA GLN A 209 -13.02 17.52 -3.47
C GLN A 209 -14.06 16.87 -2.56
N GLU A 210 -14.99 16.05 -3.07
CA GLU A 210 -16.10 15.55 -2.25
C GLU A 210 -15.88 14.15 -1.66
N ARG A 211 -14.95 13.37 -2.21
CA ARG A 211 -14.84 11.94 -1.92
C ARG A 211 -13.41 11.54 -1.62
N SER A 212 -13.27 10.50 -0.79
CA SER A 212 -11.97 9.94 -0.46
C SER A 212 -11.38 9.16 -1.64
N PRO A 213 -10.08 9.33 -1.97
CA PRO A 213 -9.39 8.49 -2.95
C PRO A 213 -9.20 7.04 -2.48
N PHE A 214 -9.45 6.77 -1.19
CA PHE A 214 -9.31 5.46 -0.55
C PHE A 214 -10.65 4.73 -0.36
N ASN A 215 -11.69 5.14 -1.09
CA ASN A 215 -12.99 4.46 -1.06
C ASN A 215 -12.99 3.24 -1.99
N PHE A 216 -12.52 2.10 -1.47
CA PHE A 216 -12.43 0.85 -2.22
C PHE A 216 -13.79 0.18 -2.32
N GLN A 217 -14.47 0.40 -3.45
CA GLN A 217 -15.82 -0.10 -3.67
C GLN A 217 -15.78 -1.42 -4.44
N PRO A 218 -16.79 -2.28 -4.27
CA PRO A 218 -16.86 -3.55 -4.99
C PRO A 218 -17.12 -3.41 -6.49
N PHE A 219 -17.64 -2.25 -6.95
CA PHE A 219 -18.04 -1.99 -8.35
C PHE A 219 -18.82 -3.12 -9.02
N ARG A 220 -19.60 -3.88 -8.23
CA ARG A 220 -20.39 -5.04 -8.68
C ARG A 220 -19.55 -6.13 -9.38
N VAL A 221 -18.28 -6.27 -9.00
CA VAL A 221 -17.45 -7.43 -9.39
C VAL A 221 -18.20 -8.71 -9.02
N ARG A 222 -18.27 -9.66 -9.94
CA ARG A 222 -18.89 -10.98 -9.73
C ARG A 222 -17.83 -12.05 -9.52
N GLU A 223 -16.79 -12.01 -10.34
CA GLU A 223 -15.66 -12.94 -10.27
C GLU A 223 -14.36 -12.16 -10.38
N ILE A 224 -13.36 -12.54 -9.59
CA ILE A 224 -12.00 -12.01 -9.68
C ILE A 224 -11.01 -13.13 -9.44
N SER A 225 -9.99 -13.21 -10.29
CA SER A 225 -8.92 -14.19 -10.12
C SER A 225 -7.58 -13.69 -10.65
N ILE A 226 -6.50 -14.26 -10.11
CA ILE A 226 -5.14 -14.11 -10.61
C ILE A 226 -4.75 -15.38 -11.33
N ILE A 227 -4.25 -15.26 -12.56
CA ILE A 227 -3.55 -16.33 -13.26
C ILE A 227 -2.05 -16.15 -13.03
N ALA A 228 -1.40 -17.16 -12.46
CA ALA A 228 0.06 -17.24 -12.32
C ALA A 228 0.54 -18.62 -12.80
N ASN A 229 1.47 -18.65 -13.77
CA ASN A 229 1.99 -19.89 -14.38
C ASN A 229 0.89 -20.89 -14.80
N GLY A 230 -0.17 -20.40 -15.44
CA GLY A 230 -1.30 -21.21 -15.92
C GLY A 230 -2.24 -21.73 -14.84
N ARG A 231 -2.03 -21.38 -13.56
CA ARG A 231 -2.93 -21.69 -12.45
C ARG A 231 -3.75 -20.46 -12.06
N SER A 232 -5.04 -20.67 -11.79
CA SER A 232 -5.94 -19.63 -11.27
C SER A 232 -5.94 -19.62 -9.74
N PHE A 233 -5.95 -18.41 -9.17
CA PHE A 233 -6.04 -18.13 -7.75
C PHE A 233 -7.24 -17.20 -7.50
N PRO A 234 -8.24 -17.62 -6.70
CA PRO A 234 -8.43 -18.99 -6.21
C PRO A 234 -8.68 -19.98 -7.37
N GLN A 235 -8.50 -21.27 -7.09
CA GLN A 235 -8.78 -22.34 -8.06
C GLN A 235 -10.28 -22.45 -8.37
N SER A 236 -11.11 -22.33 -7.33
CA SER A 236 -12.56 -22.24 -7.46
C SER A 236 -12.94 -20.76 -7.50
N PRO A 237 -13.58 -20.28 -8.57
CA PRO A 237 -13.97 -18.87 -8.69
C PRO A 237 -14.84 -18.41 -7.53
N TYR A 238 -14.74 -17.12 -7.21
CA TYR A 238 -15.76 -16.46 -6.41
C TYR A 238 -17.05 -16.29 -7.22
N ASP A 239 -18.19 -16.24 -6.53
CA ASP A 239 -19.48 -15.82 -7.11
C ASP A 239 -20.07 -14.77 -6.17
N PHE A 240 -19.65 -13.52 -6.38
CA PHE A 240 -20.04 -12.42 -5.51
C PHE A 240 -21.43 -11.92 -5.84
N ASP A 241 -22.16 -11.59 -4.77
CA ASP A 241 -23.38 -10.80 -4.84
C ASP A 241 -23.43 -9.88 -3.62
N TYR A 242 -22.97 -8.65 -3.84
CA TYR A 242 -22.94 -7.61 -2.81
C TYR A 242 -24.34 -7.16 -2.38
N GLY A 243 -25.37 -7.33 -3.21
CA GLY A 243 -26.75 -6.99 -2.87
C GLY A 243 -27.32 -7.92 -1.80
N SER A 244 -26.96 -9.21 -1.88
CA SER A 244 -27.36 -10.24 -0.90
C SER A 244 -26.29 -10.48 0.19
N ASN A 245 -25.28 -9.61 0.30
CA ASN A 245 -24.11 -9.78 1.19
C ASN A 245 -23.38 -11.14 1.03
N ARG A 246 -23.31 -11.68 -0.19
CA ARG A 246 -22.59 -12.91 -0.53
C ARG A 246 -21.16 -12.60 -1.00
N TYR A 247 -20.27 -12.38 -0.03
CA TYR A 247 -18.84 -12.17 -0.28
C TYR A 247 -17.96 -12.73 0.87
N VAL A 248 -18.53 -13.62 1.69
CA VAL A 248 -17.88 -14.22 2.88
C VAL A 248 -16.55 -14.89 2.57
N ARG A 249 -16.46 -15.59 1.45
CA ARG A 249 -15.24 -16.30 1.08
C ARG A 249 -14.08 -15.34 0.82
N ALA A 250 -14.28 -14.26 0.06
CA ALA A 250 -13.21 -13.30 -0.17
C ALA A 250 -12.85 -12.49 1.09
N PHE A 251 -13.81 -12.21 1.97
CA PHE A 251 -13.51 -11.62 3.27
C PHE A 251 -12.67 -12.55 4.16
N HIS A 252 -12.99 -13.85 4.18
CA HIS A 252 -12.20 -14.87 4.88
C HIS A 252 -10.80 -14.98 4.26
N ASP A 253 -10.71 -15.18 2.95
CA ASP A 253 -9.45 -15.34 2.22
C ASP A 253 -8.54 -14.10 2.37
N MET A 254 -9.11 -12.88 2.43
CA MET A 254 -8.36 -11.67 2.73
C MET A 254 -7.70 -11.75 4.12
N ASN A 255 -8.45 -12.12 5.17
CA ASN A 255 -7.93 -12.21 6.53
C ASN A 255 -6.93 -13.37 6.70
N ASP A 256 -7.11 -14.45 5.95
CA ASP A 256 -6.20 -15.57 5.89
C ASP A 256 -4.88 -15.19 5.22
N ALA A 257 -4.94 -14.54 4.04
CA ALA A 257 -3.75 -14.13 3.28
C ALA A 257 -2.89 -13.04 3.96
N ILE A 258 -3.46 -12.31 4.92
CA ILE A 258 -2.73 -11.33 5.74
C ILE A 258 -2.30 -11.87 7.11
N GLY A 259 -2.67 -13.12 7.44
CA GLY A 259 -2.21 -13.82 8.65
C GLY A 259 -3.04 -13.56 9.92
N PHE A 260 -4.26 -13.02 9.82
CA PHE A 260 -5.13 -12.84 10.99
C PHE A 260 -6.06 -14.04 11.25
N SER A 261 -6.33 -14.85 10.23
CA SER A 261 -7.16 -16.05 10.39
C SER A 261 -6.60 -16.97 11.47
N GLY A 262 -7.44 -17.37 12.43
CA GLY A 262 -7.04 -18.23 13.54
C GLY A 262 -6.21 -17.55 14.66
N THR A 263 -5.96 -16.24 14.56
CA THR A 263 -5.29 -15.45 15.61
C THR A 263 -6.28 -14.62 16.41
N PRO A 264 -5.96 -14.18 17.65
CA PRO A 264 -6.80 -13.24 18.38
C PRO A 264 -6.73 -11.81 17.84
N ASP A 265 -5.85 -11.53 16.88
CA ASP A 265 -5.63 -10.21 16.31
C ASP A 265 -6.49 -9.99 15.04
N ASN A 266 -6.70 -8.73 14.65
CA ASN A 266 -7.50 -8.36 13.49
C ASN A 266 -7.14 -6.98 12.95
N ASN A 267 -7.35 -6.75 11.66
CA ASN A 267 -7.17 -5.43 11.04
C ASN A 267 -8.33 -4.45 11.28
N GLY A 268 -9.40 -4.85 11.97
CA GLY A 268 -10.58 -4.01 12.22
C GLY A 268 -11.52 -3.78 11.03
N ILE A 269 -11.24 -4.30 9.83
CA ILE A 269 -12.17 -4.22 8.69
C ILE A 269 -13.36 -5.13 8.97
N THR A 270 -14.54 -4.53 9.11
CA THR A 270 -15.76 -5.30 9.34
C THR A 270 -16.29 -5.95 8.05
N TYR A 271 -17.09 -7.01 8.19
CA TYR A 271 -17.76 -7.64 7.06
C TYR A 271 -18.62 -6.66 6.24
N GLN A 272 -19.24 -5.66 6.90
CA GLN A 272 -20.04 -4.65 6.20
C GLN A 272 -19.18 -3.63 5.45
N GLN A 273 -18.06 -3.21 6.04
CA GLN A 273 -17.10 -2.31 5.37
C GLN A 273 -16.49 -2.95 4.14
N TYR A 274 -16.15 -4.24 4.22
CA TYR A 274 -15.60 -5.00 3.09
C TYR A 274 -16.53 -4.98 1.86
N GLY A 275 -17.84 -5.09 2.07
CA GLY A 275 -18.83 -5.05 0.99
C GLY A 275 -19.14 -3.66 0.44
N ARG A 276 -18.54 -2.59 0.98
CA ARG A 276 -18.93 -1.19 0.66
C ARG A 276 -17.76 -0.27 0.36
N THR A 277 -16.84 -0.10 1.31
CA THR A 277 -15.80 0.95 1.27
C THR A 277 -14.37 0.45 1.44
N HIS A 278 -14.20 -0.81 1.84
CA HIS A 278 -12.91 -1.46 2.05
C HIS A 278 -12.85 -2.80 1.28
N CYS A 279 -13.38 -2.82 0.06
CA CYS A 279 -13.35 -4.00 -0.80
C CYS A 279 -11.94 -4.21 -1.38
N ILE A 280 -11.13 -4.94 -0.63
CA ILE A 280 -9.73 -5.22 -0.96
C ILE A 280 -9.56 -6.73 -1.12
N TYR A 281 -9.08 -7.16 -2.27
CA TYR A 281 -8.83 -8.59 -2.54
C TYR A 281 -7.35 -8.87 -2.31
N VAL A 282 -7.05 -9.93 -1.56
CA VAL A 282 -5.67 -10.34 -1.27
C VAL A 282 -5.51 -11.78 -1.69
N PHE A 283 -4.57 -12.03 -2.60
CA PHE A 283 -4.26 -13.36 -3.12
C PHE A 283 -2.89 -13.79 -2.61
N ASN A 284 -2.85 -14.86 -1.83
CA ASN A 284 -1.61 -15.53 -1.47
C ASN A 284 -1.21 -16.51 -2.59
N LEU A 285 -0.01 -16.31 -3.14
CA LEU A 285 0.57 -17.11 -4.22
C LEU A 285 1.80 -17.93 -3.74
N THR A 286 2.08 -17.92 -2.44
CA THR A 286 3.13 -18.75 -1.82
C THR A 286 2.82 -20.24 -1.97
N ASN A 287 3.85 -21.07 -2.00
CA ASN A 287 3.66 -22.53 -2.07
C ASN A 287 3.09 -23.13 -0.77
N SER A 288 3.43 -22.55 0.37
CA SER A 288 2.99 -22.99 1.69
C SER A 288 1.54 -22.65 1.98
N GLY A 289 0.97 -21.65 1.29
CA GLY A 289 -0.30 -21.03 1.69
C GLY A 289 -0.17 -20.18 2.96
N GLU A 290 1.03 -20.10 3.54
CA GLU A 290 1.34 -19.36 4.76
C GLU A 290 2.34 -18.25 4.46
N ASP A 291 1.93 -16.99 4.65
CA ASP A 291 2.79 -15.79 4.57
C ASP A 291 3.09 -15.25 5.98
N ASN A 292 3.37 -16.15 6.92
CA ASN A 292 3.69 -15.81 8.31
C ASN A 292 5.15 -15.33 8.42
N GLY A 293 5.35 -14.01 8.30
CA GLY A 293 6.35 -13.18 9.00
C GLY A 293 7.85 -13.55 9.04
N GLY A 294 8.30 -14.66 8.42
CA GLY A 294 9.67 -15.14 8.57
C GLY A 294 10.12 -16.18 7.53
N THR A 295 9.25 -16.58 6.61
CA THR A 295 9.59 -17.51 5.52
C THR A 295 9.98 -16.73 4.27
N PHE A 296 11.15 -17.05 3.72
CA PHE A 296 11.57 -16.60 2.39
C PHE A 296 11.10 -17.66 1.40
N ASP A 297 10.23 -17.29 0.45
CA ASP A 297 9.78 -18.25 -0.56
C ASP A 297 10.74 -18.18 -1.76
N LEU A 298 10.82 -19.27 -2.53
CA LEU A 298 11.65 -19.28 -3.72
C LEU A 298 11.11 -18.25 -4.71
N ILE A 299 11.99 -17.37 -5.20
CA ILE A 299 11.67 -16.43 -6.28
C ILE A 299 11.27 -17.26 -7.50
N LYS A 300 10.01 -17.13 -7.92
CA LYS A 300 9.49 -17.80 -9.12
C LYS A 300 9.49 -16.84 -10.28
N ASN A 301 10.15 -17.23 -11.35
CA ASN A 301 10.07 -16.51 -12.60
C ASN A 301 8.74 -16.83 -13.30
N GLY A 302 8.11 -15.82 -13.86
CA GLY A 302 6.87 -15.98 -14.61
C GLY A 302 6.04 -14.71 -14.64
N SER A 303 4.90 -14.80 -15.32
CA SER A 303 3.96 -13.68 -15.46
C SER A 303 2.72 -13.90 -14.62
N THR A 304 2.13 -12.81 -14.16
CA THR A 304 0.82 -12.79 -13.52
C THR A 304 -0.16 -11.96 -14.31
N ALA A 305 -1.42 -12.40 -14.37
CA ALA A 305 -2.51 -11.68 -15.00
C ALA A 305 -3.74 -11.66 -14.10
N VAL A 306 -4.56 -10.61 -14.19
CA VAL A 306 -5.84 -10.49 -13.50
C VAL A 306 -6.98 -10.76 -14.48
N ASN A 307 -8.00 -11.45 -14.01
CA ASN A 307 -9.31 -11.55 -14.65
C ASN A 307 -10.36 -11.00 -13.71
N ILE A 308 -11.22 -10.12 -14.22
CA ILE A 308 -12.36 -9.57 -13.50
C ILE A 308 -13.59 -9.70 -14.38
N LYS A 309 -14.68 -10.23 -13.83
CA LYS A 309 -16.01 -10.16 -14.43
C LYS A 309 -16.92 -9.35 -13.54
N PHE A 310 -17.73 -8.49 -14.13
CA PHE A 310 -18.70 -7.66 -13.43
C PHE A 310 -20.11 -8.17 -13.69
N SER A 311 -20.97 -8.10 -12.68
CA SER A 311 -22.40 -8.44 -12.83
C SER A 311 -23.18 -7.36 -13.60
N GLN A 312 -22.63 -6.15 -13.69
CA GLN A 312 -23.15 -5.03 -14.47
C GLN A 312 -22.01 -4.29 -15.15
N ALA A 313 -22.33 -3.52 -16.18
CA ALA A 313 -21.35 -2.68 -16.86
C ALA A 313 -20.63 -1.75 -15.86
N VAL A 314 -19.30 -1.61 -16.03
CA VAL A 314 -18.48 -0.64 -15.30
C VAL A 314 -19.13 0.75 -15.43
N PRO A 315 -19.29 1.50 -14.32
CA PRO A 315 -20.01 2.77 -14.30
C PRO A 315 -19.34 3.84 -15.16
N GLU A 316 -20.10 4.90 -15.43
CA GLU A 316 -19.63 6.07 -16.18
C GLU A 316 -18.36 6.67 -15.54
N GLY A 317 -17.43 7.10 -16.39
CA GLY A 317 -16.12 7.63 -15.97
C GLY A 317 -15.05 6.56 -15.72
N GLY A 318 -15.44 5.28 -15.70
CA GLY A 318 -14.51 4.15 -15.53
C GLY A 318 -13.98 3.99 -14.11
N VAL A 319 -13.25 2.90 -13.90
CA VAL A 319 -12.68 2.54 -12.59
C VAL A 319 -11.18 2.31 -12.71
N MET A 320 -10.46 2.61 -11.64
CA MET A 320 -9.02 2.35 -11.52
C MET A 320 -8.82 1.14 -10.62
N LEU A 321 -8.18 0.12 -11.16
CA LEU A 321 -7.68 -1.03 -10.41
C LEU A 321 -6.28 -0.69 -9.90
N ILE A 322 -6.14 -0.64 -8.58
CA ILE A 322 -4.87 -0.44 -7.88
C ILE A 322 -4.33 -1.80 -7.48
N VAL A 323 -3.12 -2.10 -7.95
CA VAL A 323 -2.45 -3.39 -7.75
C VAL A 323 -1.20 -3.17 -6.92
N MET A 324 -1.04 -3.96 -5.87
CA MET A 324 0.17 -4.04 -5.06
C MET A 324 0.66 -5.49 -5.06
N GLY A 325 1.82 -5.73 -5.68
CA GLY A 325 2.53 -7.00 -5.62
C GLY A 325 3.65 -6.92 -4.60
N GLU A 326 3.82 -7.97 -3.80
CA GLU A 326 4.94 -8.12 -2.88
C GLU A 326 5.84 -9.27 -3.35
N THR A 327 7.14 -9.00 -3.51
CA THR A 327 8.16 -10.00 -3.84
C THR A 327 9.28 -9.97 -2.82
N ASP A 328 9.96 -11.10 -2.66
CA ASP A 328 11.21 -11.12 -1.91
C ASP A 328 12.35 -10.63 -2.80
N ALA A 329 13.24 -9.82 -2.23
CA ALA A 329 14.45 -9.35 -2.88
C ALA A 329 15.58 -9.19 -1.87
N LEU A 330 16.82 -9.25 -2.37
CA LEU A 330 18.03 -9.05 -1.61
C LEU A 330 18.78 -7.83 -2.14
N ILE A 331 18.98 -6.83 -1.27
CA ILE A 331 19.88 -5.70 -1.54
C ILE A 331 21.24 -6.04 -0.94
N MET A 332 22.29 -5.91 -1.76
CA MET A 332 23.67 -6.15 -1.36
C MET A 332 24.49 -4.88 -1.46
N LEU A 333 25.30 -4.60 -0.43
CA LEU A 333 26.24 -3.49 -0.36
C LEU A 333 27.66 -4.04 -0.18
N ASP A 334 28.53 -3.75 -1.14
CA ASP A 334 29.93 -4.20 -1.09
C ASP A 334 30.84 -3.26 -0.27
N LYS A 335 32.15 -3.55 -0.26
CA LYS A 335 33.15 -2.74 0.42
C LYS A 335 33.20 -1.28 -0.08
N ASN A 336 32.89 -1.04 -1.35
CA ASN A 336 32.83 0.29 -1.97
C ASN A 336 31.47 0.96 -1.78
N ARG A 337 30.55 0.31 -1.06
CA ARG A 337 29.14 0.72 -0.92
C ARG A 337 28.42 0.80 -2.26
N SER A 338 28.88 0.05 -3.25
CA SER A 338 28.13 -0.19 -4.48
C SER A 338 26.97 -1.13 -4.18
N ILE A 339 25.80 -0.76 -4.70
CA ILE A 339 24.57 -1.50 -4.48
C ILE A 339 24.34 -2.44 -5.63
N THR A 340 23.93 -3.66 -5.31
CA THR A 340 23.43 -4.65 -6.27
C THR A 340 22.16 -5.29 -5.72
N SER A 341 21.22 -5.66 -6.59
CA SER A 341 20.04 -6.46 -6.22
C SER A 341 20.03 -7.75 -7.03
N ASP A 342 19.58 -8.82 -6.40
CA ASP A 342 19.32 -10.12 -7.03
C ASP A 342 18.22 -10.10 -8.11
N THR A 343 17.34 -9.09 -8.10
CA THR A 343 16.22 -8.96 -9.06
C THR A 343 16.56 -8.15 -10.31
N THR A 344 17.76 -7.59 -10.41
CA THR A 344 18.23 -6.85 -11.61
C THR A 344 19.58 -7.41 -12.01
N ILE A 345 19.62 -8.22 -13.07
CA ILE A 345 20.85 -8.63 -13.76
C ILE A 345 21.37 -7.44 -14.56
#